data_AF-A0A820PAG6-F1
#
_entry.id   AF-A0A820PAG6-F1
#
_cell.length_a   1.000
_cell.length_b   1.000
_cell.length_c   1.000
_cell.angle_alpha   90.00
_cell.angle_beta   90.00
_cell.angle_gamma   90.00
#
_symmetry.space_group_name_H-M   'P 1'
#
loop_
_entity.id
_entity.type
_entity.pdbx_description
1 polymer ?
#
loop_
_entity_poly.entity_id
_entity_poly.type
_entity_poly.pdbx_seq_one_letter_code
_entity_poly.pdbx_strand_id
1 'polypeptide(L)'
;GREDLKRTQSTFTIEESALISDLKPSTHYRFRVSCINRMGISAYSWASEEVSTLDENTENNLLLTKMDRSSTYRILEHQHRLDEKSSISIDNVLHDYDKQDKFKSLGEKTVLKRDQNPWDLYKLIDELSSYGRTCIIRCSERATDSVRIIKITDKQDNETEEFNLLNLISHEHIITMLDAF
;
A
#
# COMPACT_ATOMS: atom_id res chain seq x y z
N GLY A 1 -4.76 -40.28 4.84
CA GLY A 1 -4.61 -39.74 3.48
C GLY A 1 -4.92 -38.28 3.54
N ARG A 2 -3.95 -37.42 3.17
CA ARG A 2 -4.17 -35.98 3.09
C ARG A 2 -4.71 -35.72 1.69
N GLU A 3 -6.01 -35.48 1.58
CA GLU A 3 -6.58 -34.95 0.36
C GLU A 3 -6.05 -33.53 0.20
N ASP A 4 -5.04 -33.40 -0.67
CA ASP A 4 -4.59 -32.12 -1.16
C ASP A 4 -5.75 -31.50 -1.94
N LEU A 5 -6.52 -30.64 -1.26
CA LEU A 5 -7.54 -29.81 -1.90
C LEU A 5 -6.92 -29.15 -3.13
N LYS A 6 -7.52 -29.46 -4.28
CA LYS A 6 -7.18 -28.95 -5.60
C LYS A 6 -7.13 -27.42 -5.54
N ARG A 7 -5.93 -26.85 -5.45
CA ARG A 7 -5.71 -25.38 -5.50
C ARG A 7 -6.16 -24.91 -6.88
N THR A 8 -7.32 -24.27 -6.96
CA THR A 8 -7.96 -24.00 -8.26
C THR A 8 -7.82 -22.53 -8.70
N GLN A 9 -7.42 -21.60 -7.81
CA GLN A 9 -7.16 -20.19 -8.14
C GLN A 9 -6.11 -19.59 -7.19
N SER A 10 -5.20 -18.80 -7.75
CA SER A 10 -4.21 -18.00 -7.01
C SER A 10 -4.10 -16.62 -7.64
N THR A 11 -4.12 -15.59 -6.81
CA THR A 11 -3.86 -14.20 -7.20
C THR A 11 -2.54 -13.76 -6.58
N PHE A 12 -1.79 -12.94 -7.31
CA PHE A 12 -0.60 -12.27 -6.82
C PHE A 12 -0.92 -10.79 -6.64
N THR A 13 -0.47 -10.23 -5.53
CA THR A 13 -0.57 -8.81 -5.25
C THR A 13 0.70 -8.37 -4.52
N ILE A 14 1.13 -7.14 -4.80
CA ILE A 14 2.17 -6.46 -4.00
C ILE A 14 1.55 -5.68 -2.84
N GLU A 15 0.21 -5.60 -2.80
CA GLU A 15 -0.58 -4.94 -1.77
C GLU A 15 -0.94 -5.92 -0.65
N GLU A 16 -1.32 -5.40 0.52
CA GLU A 16 -1.76 -6.22 1.66
C GLU A 16 -3.20 -6.76 1.50
N SER A 17 -3.86 -6.47 0.37
CA SER A 17 -5.20 -6.95 0.04
C SER A 17 -5.34 -7.35 -1.43
N ALA A 18 -6.27 -8.27 -1.72
CA ALA A 18 -6.60 -8.69 -3.07
C ALA A 18 -8.09 -9.04 -3.17
N LEU A 19 -8.73 -8.63 -4.27
CA LEU A 19 -10.05 -9.16 -4.62
C LEU A 19 -9.87 -10.51 -5.31
N ILE A 20 -10.60 -11.51 -4.83
CA ILE A 20 -10.64 -12.82 -5.46
C ILE A 20 -11.99 -12.96 -6.17
N SER A 21 -11.97 -12.90 -7.49
CA SER A 21 -13.13 -13.05 -8.37
C SER A 21 -13.26 -14.47 -8.93
N ASP A 22 -14.34 -14.72 -9.67
CA ASP A 22 -14.55 -15.95 -10.45
C ASP A 22 -14.54 -17.22 -9.60
N LEU A 23 -14.95 -17.10 -8.34
CA LEU A 23 -15.18 -18.23 -7.46
C LEU A 23 -16.43 -18.98 -7.92
N LYS A 24 -16.38 -20.31 -7.87
CA LYS A 24 -17.52 -21.15 -8.25
C LYS A 24 -18.68 -20.90 -7.28
N PRO A 25 -19.93 -20.81 -7.76
CA PRO A 25 -21.10 -20.77 -6.89
C PRO A 25 -21.18 -21.98 -5.96
N SER A 26 -21.89 -21.85 -4.84
CA SER A 26 -22.18 -22.95 -3.89
C SER A 26 -20.94 -23.71 -3.40
N THR A 27 -19.77 -23.04 -3.32
CA THR A 27 -18.47 -23.68 -3.10
C THR A 27 -17.77 -23.09 -1.88
N HIS A 28 -17.14 -23.97 -1.10
CA HIS A 28 -16.42 -23.61 0.12
C HIS A 28 -14.94 -23.34 -0.20
N TYR A 29 -14.42 -22.23 0.31
CA TYR A 29 -13.05 -21.77 0.09
C TYR A 29 -12.35 -21.46 1.40
N ARG A 30 -11.03 -21.69 1.42
CA ARG A 30 -10.09 -21.17 2.42
C ARG A 30 -8.93 -20.51 1.69
N PHE A 31 -8.45 -19.41 2.23
CA PHE A 31 -7.38 -18.63 1.64
C PHE A 31 -6.10 -18.77 2.47
N ARG A 32 -4.95 -18.70 1.81
CA ARG A 32 -3.62 -18.66 2.43
C ARG A 32 -2.73 -17.76 1.62
N VAL A 33 -1.80 -17.08 2.29
CA VAL A 33 -0.88 -16.12 1.66
C VAL A 33 0.57 -16.60 1.80
N SER A 34 1.43 -16.22 0.86
CA SER A 34 2.88 -16.41 0.93
C SER A 34 3.56 -15.18 0.37
N CYS A 35 4.67 -14.76 0.97
CA CYS A 35 5.44 -13.62 0.51
C CYS A 35 6.51 -14.04 -0.50
N ILE A 36 6.80 -13.18 -1.46
CA ILE A 36 7.85 -13.42 -2.47
C ILE A 36 8.88 -12.31 -2.37
N ASN A 37 10.16 -12.68 -2.31
CA ASN A 37 11.27 -11.74 -2.43
C ASN A 37 12.30 -12.27 -3.46
N ARG A 38 13.40 -11.53 -3.65
CA ARG A 38 14.47 -11.92 -4.58
C ARG A 38 15.08 -13.30 -4.29
N MET A 39 15.02 -13.77 -3.05
CA MET A 39 15.56 -15.08 -2.63
C MET A 39 14.57 -16.22 -2.79
N GLY A 40 13.26 -15.94 -2.91
CA GLY A 40 12.24 -16.96 -3.17
C GLY A 40 10.89 -16.69 -2.51
N ILE A 41 10.09 -17.76 -2.39
CA ILE A 41 8.73 -17.75 -1.84
C ILE A 41 8.78 -18.28 -0.40
N SER A 42 8.12 -17.59 0.53
CA SER A 42 8.01 -18.03 1.92
C SER A 42 7.13 -19.27 2.07
N ALA A 43 7.13 -19.87 3.28
CA ALA A 43 6.05 -20.77 3.65
C ALA A 43 4.69 -20.04 3.59
N TYR A 44 3.62 -20.79 3.29
CA TYR A 44 2.27 -20.24 3.34
C TYR A 44 1.85 -20.00 4.80
N SER A 45 1.02 -18.97 5.00
CA SER A 45 0.30 -18.75 6.24
C SER A 45 -0.60 -19.93 6.60
N TRP A 46 -1.10 -19.94 7.84
CA TRP A 46 -2.28 -20.74 8.15
C TRP A 46 -3.46 -20.33 7.25
N ALA A 47 -4.33 -21.30 6.97
CA ALA A 47 -5.52 -21.05 6.18
C ALA A 47 -6.49 -20.17 6.96
N SER A 48 -7.20 -19.30 6.25
CA SER A 48 -8.32 -18.53 6.79
C SER A 48 -9.43 -19.44 7.33
N GLU A 49 -10.37 -18.85 8.05
CA GLU A 49 -11.67 -19.47 8.24
C GLU A 49 -12.33 -19.80 6.88
N GLU A 50 -13.16 -20.83 6.87
CA GLU A 50 -13.86 -21.27 5.68
C GLU A 50 -15.01 -20.32 5.36
N VAL A 51 -15.11 -19.96 4.09
CA VAL A 51 -16.19 -19.12 3.57
C VAL A 51 -16.85 -19.81 2.39
N SER A 52 -18.16 -19.60 2.23
CA SER A 52 -18.93 -20.23 1.16
C SER A 52 -19.45 -19.17 0.21
N THR A 53 -19.31 -19.41 -1.09
CA THR A 53 -19.99 -18.61 -2.10
C THR A 53 -21.48 -18.93 -2.13
N LEU A 54 -22.25 -17.98 -2.61
CA LEU A 54 -23.69 -18.13 -2.78
C LEU A 54 -24.02 -18.99 -3.99
N ASP A 55 -25.26 -19.48 -4.03
CA ASP A 55 -25.78 -20.20 -5.17
C ASP A 55 -25.99 -19.24 -6.35
N GLU A 56 -25.80 -19.73 -7.58
CA GLU A 56 -25.92 -18.96 -8.82
C GLU A 56 -27.29 -18.27 -8.99
N ASN A 57 -28.33 -18.81 -8.35
CA ASN A 57 -29.71 -18.31 -8.38
C ASN A 57 -30.07 -17.43 -7.18
N THR A 58 -29.13 -17.10 -6.30
CA THR A 58 -29.40 -16.21 -5.17
C THR A 58 -29.50 -14.78 -5.70
N GLU A 59 -30.68 -14.15 -5.60
CA GLU A 59 -30.83 -12.75 -5.99
C GLU A 59 -29.84 -11.87 -5.22
N ASN A 60 -29.17 -10.97 -5.93
CA ASN A 60 -28.13 -10.04 -5.44
C ASN A 60 -28.64 -8.98 -4.46
N ASN A 61 -29.66 -9.27 -3.65
CA ASN A 61 -30.11 -8.44 -2.53
C ASN A 61 -29.26 -8.68 -1.27
N LEU A 62 -27.96 -8.88 -1.45
CA LEU A 62 -27.01 -8.97 -0.35
C LEU A 62 -26.75 -7.57 0.17
N LEU A 63 -27.41 -7.25 1.26
CA LEU A 63 -26.89 -6.30 2.22
C LEU A 63 -25.44 -6.70 2.53
N LEU A 64 -24.48 -5.94 1.97
CA LEU A 64 -23.08 -5.90 2.41
C LEU A 64 -23.07 -5.43 3.87
N THR A 65 -23.40 -6.31 4.81
CA THR A 65 -23.51 -5.99 6.24
C THR A 65 -22.26 -6.32 7.03
N LYS A 66 -21.26 -6.95 6.41
CA LYS A 66 -20.00 -7.33 7.09
C LYS A 66 -18.73 -6.75 6.50
N MET A 67 -18.74 -6.26 5.26
CA MET A 67 -17.60 -5.54 4.71
C MET A 67 -17.90 -4.05 4.81
N ASP A 68 -17.02 -3.29 5.46
CA ASP A 68 -17.16 -1.85 5.51
C ASP A 68 -17.31 -1.32 4.07
N ARG A 69 -18.34 -0.51 3.83
CA ARG A 69 -18.61 0.08 2.51
C ARG A 69 -17.38 0.81 1.99
N SER A 70 -16.57 1.37 2.90
CA SER A 70 -15.29 2.01 2.62
C SER A 70 -14.26 1.04 2.04
N SER A 71 -14.08 -0.14 2.64
CA SER A 71 -13.13 -1.16 2.17
C SER A 71 -13.53 -1.73 0.81
N THR A 72 -14.84 -1.93 0.60
CA THR A 72 -15.37 -2.43 -0.67
C THR A 72 -15.21 -1.38 -1.79
N TYR A 73 -15.52 -0.11 -1.50
CA TYR A 73 -15.34 1.00 -2.44
C TYR A 73 -13.85 1.17 -2.81
N ARG A 74 -12.94 1.06 -1.84
CA ARG A 74 -11.49 1.15 -2.06
C ARG A 74 -10.94 0.05 -2.95
N ILE A 75 -11.37 -1.20 -2.73
CA ILE A 75 -10.94 -2.34 -3.57
C ILE A 75 -11.43 -2.15 -5.02
N LEU A 76 -12.67 -1.70 -5.20
CA LEU A 76 -13.26 -1.47 -6.52
C LEU A 76 -12.66 -0.25 -7.25
N GLU A 77 -12.47 0.87 -6.55
CA GLU A 77 -11.81 2.07 -7.07
C GLU A 77 -10.35 1.78 -7.49
N HIS A 78 -9.66 0.95 -6.70
CA HIS A 78 -8.30 0.51 -7.02
C HIS A 78 -8.24 -0.42 -8.24
N GLN A 79 -9.21 -1.34 -8.41
CA GLN A 79 -9.28 -2.18 -9.62
C GLN A 79 -9.48 -1.35 -10.89
N HIS A 80 -10.38 -0.36 -10.84
CA HIS A 80 -10.53 0.61 -11.94
C HIS A 80 -9.21 1.34 -12.27
N ARG A 81 -8.42 1.69 -11.24
CA ARG A 81 -7.12 2.35 -11.43
C ARG A 81 -6.06 1.43 -12.06
N LEU A 82 -6.03 0.14 -11.69
CA LEU A 82 -5.12 -0.85 -12.28
C LEU A 82 -5.46 -1.10 -13.76
N ASP A 83 -6.74 -1.15 -14.11
CA ASP A 83 -7.17 -1.35 -15.50
C ASP A 83 -6.88 -0.12 -16.39
N GLU A 84 -6.84 1.11 -15.82
CA GLU A 84 -6.62 2.34 -16.59
C GLU A 84 -5.15 2.84 -16.62
N LYS A 85 -4.27 2.43 -15.69
CA LYS A 85 -2.91 3.03 -15.53
C LYS A 85 -1.77 2.06 -15.21
N SER A 86 -1.87 0.77 -15.53
CA SER A 86 -0.90 -0.28 -15.13
C SER A 86 0.53 -0.22 -15.71
N SER A 87 1.01 0.88 -16.26
CA SER A 87 2.41 0.96 -16.72
C SER A 87 3.13 2.29 -16.43
N ILE A 88 2.52 3.22 -15.68
CA ILE A 88 3.10 4.57 -15.51
C ILE A 88 3.74 4.79 -14.13
N SER A 89 3.56 3.92 -13.13
CA SER A 89 3.91 4.30 -11.75
C SER A 89 5.26 3.81 -11.21
N ILE A 90 5.70 2.57 -11.49
CA ILE A 90 6.89 1.99 -10.80
C ILE A 90 8.19 2.35 -11.50
N ASP A 91 8.25 2.26 -12.83
CA ASP A 91 9.46 2.58 -13.60
C ASP A 91 9.87 4.04 -13.39
N ASN A 92 8.90 4.95 -13.28
CA ASN A 92 9.15 6.35 -12.98
C ASN A 92 9.71 6.53 -11.56
N VAL A 93 9.18 5.83 -10.56
CA VAL A 93 9.67 5.89 -9.18
C VAL A 93 11.09 5.34 -9.06
N LEU A 94 11.39 4.22 -9.74
CA LEU A 94 12.74 3.64 -9.77
C LEU A 94 13.72 4.55 -10.52
N HIS A 95 13.30 5.14 -11.64
CA HIS A 95 14.11 6.08 -12.39
C HIS A 95 14.43 7.36 -11.61
N ASP A 96 13.48 7.83 -10.80
CA ASP A 96 13.66 8.99 -9.93
C ASP A 96 14.56 8.66 -8.71
N TYR A 97 14.52 7.43 -8.21
CA TYR A 97 15.38 6.96 -7.11
C TYR A 97 16.85 6.98 -7.49
N ASP A 98 17.21 6.49 -8.69
CA ASP A 98 18.59 6.47 -9.19
C ASP A 98 19.18 7.88 -9.42
N LYS A 99 18.33 8.92 -9.44
CA LYS A 99 18.73 10.32 -9.64
C LYS A 99 18.83 11.13 -8.33
N GLN A 100 18.71 10.49 -7.17
CA GLN A 100 18.75 11.21 -5.90
C GLN A 100 20.18 11.55 -5.48
N ASP A 101 20.55 12.83 -5.58
CA ASP A 101 21.85 13.36 -5.13
C ASP A 101 21.90 13.74 -3.65
N LYS A 102 20.74 13.81 -2.98
CA LYS A 102 20.62 14.42 -1.64
C LYS A 102 20.41 13.36 -0.55
N PHE A 103 21.50 12.98 0.10
CA PHE A 103 21.49 12.17 1.31
C PHE A 103 21.62 13.06 2.54
N LYS A 104 20.84 12.78 3.59
CA LYS A 104 21.10 13.37 4.89
C LYS A 104 22.45 12.90 5.41
N SER A 105 23.19 13.81 6.02
CA SER A 105 24.40 13.45 6.72
C SER A 105 24.08 12.56 7.93
N LEU A 106 24.97 11.62 8.24
CA LEU A 106 24.75 10.66 9.33
C LEU A 106 24.53 11.41 10.66
N GLY A 107 23.35 11.26 11.26
CA GLY A 107 22.98 11.92 12.51
C GLY A 107 22.22 13.24 12.35
N GLU A 108 21.92 13.68 11.13
CA GLU A 108 21.12 14.88 10.85
C GLU A 108 19.64 14.68 11.16
N LYS A 109 19.17 15.37 12.20
CA LYS A 109 17.78 15.28 12.67
C LYS A 109 16.84 16.20 11.89
N THR A 110 15.68 15.68 11.53
CA THR A 110 14.54 16.46 11.02
C THR A 110 13.89 17.25 12.15
N VAL A 111 13.45 18.47 11.84
CA VAL A 111 12.58 19.27 12.71
C VAL A 111 11.16 19.22 12.17
N LEU A 112 10.18 19.03 13.05
CA LEU A 112 8.76 19.03 12.71
C LEU A 112 8.26 20.47 12.48
N LYS A 113 7.83 20.80 11.26
CA LYS A 113 7.49 22.16 10.80
C LYS A 113 6.00 22.45 10.91
N ARG A 114 5.50 22.52 12.15
CA ARG A 114 4.06 22.64 12.49
C ARG A 114 3.34 23.85 11.85
N ASP A 115 4.07 24.93 11.60
CA ASP A 115 3.49 26.20 11.12
C ASP A 115 3.75 26.45 9.62
N GLN A 116 4.36 25.50 8.90
CA GLN A 116 4.67 25.64 7.48
C GLN A 116 3.74 24.77 6.64
N ASN A 117 3.19 25.33 5.56
CA ASN A 117 2.41 24.56 4.61
C ASN A 117 3.36 23.78 3.67
N PRO A 118 3.27 22.44 3.59
CA PRO A 118 4.12 21.65 2.70
C PRO A 118 3.94 22.01 1.22
N TRP A 119 2.78 22.51 0.81
CA TRP A 119 2.50 22.87 -0.58
C TRP A 119 3.23 24.12 -1.08
N ASP A 120 3.75 24.93 -0.15
CA ASP A 120 4.65 26.05 -0.46
C ASP A 120 6.02 25.54 -0.93
N LEU A 121 6.40 24.32 -0.51
CA LEU A 121 7.70 23.71 -0.80
C LEU A 121 7.62 22.61 -1.86
N TYR A 122 6.50 21.88 -1.95
CA TYR A 122 6.33 20.76 -2.86
C TYR A 122 5.16 20.98 -3.82
N LYS A 123 5.31 20.41 -5.02
CA LYS A 123 4.26 20.36 -6.04
C LYS A 123 3.86 18.91 -6.29
N LEU A 124 2.58 18.59 -6.15
CA LEU A 124 2.03 17.27 -6.45
C LEU A 124 2.31 16.88 -7.92
N ILE A 125 2.78 15.64 -8.13
CA ILE A 125 2.93 15.02 -9.45
C ILE A 125 1.81 14.00 -9.63
N ASP A 126 1.79 12.96 -8.79
CA ASP A 126 0.77 11.91 -8.79
C ASP A 126 0.58 11.29 -7.40
N GLU A 127 -0.55 10.62 -7.22
CA GLU A 127 -0.82 9.78 -6.07
C GLU A 127 -0.41 8.35 -6.37
N LEU A 128 0.48 7.79 -5.55
CA LEU A 128 1.01 6.44 -5.72
C LEU A 128 0.07 5.43 -5.07
N SER A 129 -0.34 5.71 -3.83
CA SER A 129 -1.28 4.88 -3.08
C SER A 129 -2.06 5.71 -2.06
N SER A 130 -3.28 5.27 -1.77
CA SER A 130 -4.08 5.80 -0.67
C SER A 130 -4.78 4.64 0.01
N TYR A 131 -4.46 4.45 1.29
CA TYR A 131 -4.99 3.36 2.09
C TYR A 131 -5.21 3.78 3.53
N GLY A 132 -6.35 3.39 4.10
CA GLY A 132 -6.64 3.68 5.50
C GLY A 132 -6.72 5.18 5.77
N ARG A 133 -5.80 5.67 6.61
CA ARG A 133 -5.61 7.07 6.97
C ARG A 133 -4.31 7.63 6.41
N THR A 134 -3.79 7.01 5.36
CA THR A 134 -2.49 7.32 4.78
C THR A 134 -2.60 7.48 3.29
N CYS A 135 -2.03 8.55 2.76
CA CYS A 135 -1.87 8.78 1.34
C CYS A 135 -0.37 8.95 1.02
N ILE A 136 0.12 8.23 0.03
CA ILE A 136 1.48 8.31 -0.48
C ILE A 136 1.44 8.98 -1.84
N ILE A 137 2.13 10.11 -1.95
CA ILE A 137 2.17 10.90 -3.17
C ILE A 137 3.61 11.08 -3.64
N ARG A 138 3.77 11.20 -4.95
CA ARG A 138 5.00 11.69 -5.57
C ARG A 138 4.85 13.19 -5.81
N CYS A 139 5.89 13.93 -5.49
CA CYS A 139 5.93 15.38 -5.67
C CYS A 139 7.31 15.83 -6.15
N SER A 140 7.40 17.04 -6.70
CA SER A 140 8.69 17.71 -6.90
C SER A 140 8.91 18.78 -5.83
N GLU A 141 10.12 18.80 -5.27
CA GLU A 141 10.60 19.87 -4.40
C GLU A 141 10.83 21.13 -5.25
N ARG A 142 10.10 22.22 -4.99
CA ARG A 142 10.11 23.42 -5.85
C ARG A 142 11.48 24.08 -5.96
N ALA A 143 12.31 23.97 -4.93
CA ALA A 143 13.62 24.60 -4.88
C ALA A 143 14.68 23.89 -5.76
N THR A 144 14.53 22.57 -5.94
CA THR A 144 15.55 21.71 -6.56
C THR A 144 15.01 20.94 -7.77
N ASP A 145 13.70 20.97 -7.97
CA ASP A 145 12.92 20.10 -8.86
C ASP A 145 13.15 18.60 -8.61
N SER A 146 13.74 18.24 -7.47
CA SER A 146 13.98 16.84 -7.11
C SER A 146 12.68 16.14 -6.77
N VAL A 147 12.50 14.93 -7.29
CA VAL A 147 11.34 14.11 -6.97
C VAL A 147 11.46 13.54 -5.55
N ARG A 148 10.36 13.62 -4.80
CA ARG A 148 10.21 13.14 -3.43
C ARG A 148 8.93 12.33 -3.29
N ILE A 149 8.91 11.49 -2.26
CA ILE A 149 7.71 10.80 -1.79
C ILE A 149 7.26 11.45 -0.50
N ILE A 150 5.98 11.79 -0.40
CA ILE A 150 5.37 12.31 0.82
C ILE A 150 4.35 11.29 1.31
N LYS A 151 4.46 10.93 2.59
CA LYS A 151 3.44 10.23 3.35
C LYS A 151 2.58 11.27 4.07
N ILE A 152 1.30 11.32 3.74
CA ILE A 152 0.29 12.14 4.40
C ILE A 152 -0.53 11.23 5.30
N THR A 153 -0.72 11.61 6.56
CA THR A 153 -1.53 10.85 7.52
C THR A 153 -2.54 11.75 8.22
N ASP A 154 -3.69 11.17 8.62
CA ASP A 154 -4.61 11.87 9.50
C ASP A 154 -4.00 12.02 10.89
N LYS A 155 -4.06 13.25 11.45
CA LYS A 155 -3.50 13.56 12.76
C LYS A 155 -3.99 12.61 13.85
N GLN A 156 -3.06 11.88 14.48
CA GLN A 156 -3.33 11.01 15.65
C GLN A 156 -2.40 11.36 16.83
N ASP A 157 -2.79 10.93 18.03
CA ASP A 157 -2.00 11.15 19.26
C ASP A 157 -0.61 10.47 19.22
N ASN A 158 -0.48 9.36 18.48
CA ASN A 158 0.75 8.55 18.42
C ASN A 158 1.72 8.90 17.27
N GLU A 159 1.41 9.86 16.39
CA GLU A 159 2.30 10.19 15.25
C GLU A 159 3.65 10.77 15.67
N THR A 160 3.68 11.34 16.88
CA THR A 160 4.93 11.79 17.50
C THR A 160 5.91 10.62 17.68
N GLU A 161 5.42 9.39 17.87
CA GLU A 161 6.27 8.20 18.04
C GLU A 161 6.91 7.76 16.72
N GLU A 162 6.14 7.68 15.62
CA GLU A 162 6.68 7.33 14.29
C GLU A 162 7.72 8.36 13.84
N PHE A 163 7.41 9.65 13.97
CA PHE A 163 8.35 10.73 13.70
C PHE A 163 9.63 10.58 14.54
N ASN A 164 9.51 10.35 15.84
CA ASN A 164 10.67 10.22 16.73
C ASN A 164 11.53 9.00 16.38
N LEU A 165 10.92 7.87 16.03
CA LEU A 165 11.62 6.65 15.61
C LEU A 165 12.42 6.88 14.33
N LEU A 166 11.78 7.41 13.29
CA LEU A 166 12.45 7.70 12.01
C LEU A 166 13.51 8.79 12.16
N ASN A 167 13.33 9.72 13.09
CA ASN A 167 14.30 10.78 13.37
C ASN A 167 15.50 10.30 14.22
N LEU A 168 15.34 9.20 14.95
CA LEU A 168 16.42 8.56 15.70
C LEU A 168 17.23 7.61 14.81
N ILE A 169 16.55 6.92 13.89
CA ILE A 169 17.13 5.89 13.04
C ILE A 169 17.64 6.52 11.74
N SER A 170 18.91 6.92 11.73
CA SER A 170 19.62 7.35 10.53
C SER A 170 20.56 6.23 10.07
N HIS A 171 20.18 5.46 9.06
CA HIS A 171 20.96 4.33 8.54
C HIS A 171 20.86 4.22 7.01
N GLU A 172 21.94 3.83 6.33
CA GLU A 172 22.02 3.73 4.85
C GLU A 172 21.01 2.75 4.23
N HIS A 173 20.62 1.72 5.00
CA HIS A 173 19.64 0.71 4.58
C HIS A 173 18.20 1.00 5.01
N ILE A 174 17.94 2.17 5.59
CA ILE A 174 16.62 2.57 6.07
C ILE A 174 16.21 3.84 5.33
N ILE A 175 14.93 3.89 4.95
CA ILE A 175 14.40 5.07 4.26
C ILE A 175 14.61 6.31 5.12
N THR A 176 15.18 7.35 4.51
CA THR A 176 15.53 8.57 5.22
C THR A 176 14.36 9.55 5.19
N MET A 177 13.93 10.00 6.37
CA MET A 177 12.97 11.09 6.49
C MET A 177 13.68 12.44 6.30
N LEU A 178 13.39 13.12 5.20
CA LEU A 178 13.99 14.41 4.87
C LEU A 178 13.32 15.57 5.61
N ASP A 179 11.98 15.61 5.59
CA ASP A 179 11.16 16.69 6.15
C ASP A 179 9.93 16.13 6.85
N ALA A 180 9.38 16.89 7.79
CA ALA A 180 8.14 16.58 8.50
C ALA A 180 7.37 17.88 8.78
N PHE A 181 6.04 17.83 8.71
CA PHE A 181 5.14 18.97 8.83
C PHE A 181 4.10 18.70 9.91
#